data_AF-X1PGW1-F1
#
_entry.id   AF-X1PGW1-F1
#
_cell.length_a   1.000
_cell.length_b   1.000
_cell.length_c   1.000
_cell.angle_alpha   90.00
_cell.angle_beta   90.00
_cell.angle_gamma   90.00
#
_symmetry.space_group_name_H-M   'P 1'
#
loop_
_entity.id
_entity.type
_entity.pdbx_description
1 polymer ?
#
loop_
_entity_poly.entity_id
_entity_poly.type
_entity_poly.pdbx_seq_one_letter_code
_entity_poly.pdbx_strand_id
1 'polypeptide(L)'
;PARDWLKLEGITRNNLNNLSAAFPLGCFTAVTGISGSGKSSLVSQALLELVGAHLGHAEQRSEAEEQSLEDAPELASSGHVSAGLGSIKRLVQVDQKPIGRTPRSNLATYTGLFDHVRKLFAATDQAKGKGFDAGRFSFNVVKGRCANCEGEGFVSVELLFMPSVYAPCPTCHGARYNPETLAVSWQGMNIAQVLQLTVDQALQVFAEQPPARRCLQVLQDIGLGYLRLGQPATELSGGEAQRIKLATELQRTARGATLYVLDEPTNGLHPQDI
;
A
#
# COMPACT_ATOMS: atom_id res chain seq x y z
N PRO A 1 -24.76 -14.46 11.72
CA PRO A 1 -24.70 -14.40 13.19
C PRO A 1 -23.24 -14.28 13.63
N ALA A 2 -22.95 -13.56 14.73
CA ALA A 2 -21.59 -13.45 15.26
C ALA A 2 -21.07 -14.83 15.67
N ARG A 3 -19.82 -15.14 15.30
CA ARG A 3 -19.19 -16.44 15.62
C ARG A 3 -18.57 -16.45 17.02
N ASP A 4 -18.14 -15.29 17.48
CA ASP A 4 -17.48 -15.06 18.77
C ASP A 4 -17.46 -13.55 19.06
N TRP A 5 -16.95 -13.12 20.22
CA TRP A 5 -16.87 -11.71 20.64
C TRP A 5 -15.47 -11.37 21.16
N LEU A 6 -14.89 -10.31 20.60
CA LEU A 6 -13.68 -9.69 21.12
C LEU A 6 -14.07 -8.68 22.19
N LYS A 7 -13.60 -8.86 23.43
CA LYS A 7 -13.97 -7.99 24.57
C LYS A 7 -12.76 -7.25 25.10
N LEU A 8 -12.88 -5.93 25.19
CA LEU A 8 -11.89 -5.01 25.71
C LEU A 8 -12.41 -4.43 27.02
N GLU A 9 -11.59 -4.44 28.06
CA GLU A 9 -11.97 -3.98 29.40
C GLU A 9 -10.92 -3.02 29.97
N GLY A 10 -11.42 -1.99 30.66
CA GLY A 10 -10.58 -1.00 31.33
C GLY A 10 -9.78 -0.09 30.40
N ILE A 11 -10.28 0.15 29.18
CA ILE A 11 -9.58 0.94 28.17
C ILE A 11 -9.45 2.40 28.61
N THR A 12 -8.22 2.86 28.76
CA THR A 12 -7.91 4.27 29.04
C THR A 12 -6.88 4.78 28.04
N ARG A 13 -7.26 5.81 27.29
CA ARG A 13 -6.41 6.52 26.32
C ARG A 13 -7.08 7.83 25.91
N ASN A 14 -6.33 8.93 25.89
CA ASN A 14 -6.85 10.27 25.58
C ASN A 14 -8.08 10.60 26.45
N ASN A 15 -9.25 10.76 25.83
CA ASN A 15 -10.52 11.02 26.53
C ASN A 15 -11.32 9.77 26.90
N LEU A 16 -10.81 8.57 26.60
CA LEU A 16 -11.39 7.31 27.06
C LEU A 16 -10.92 7.03 28.49
N ASN A 17 -11.87 6.82 29.41
CA ASN A 17 -11.59 6.58 30.83
C ASN A 17 -12.28 5.28 31.27
N ASN A 18 -11.50 4.22 31.51
CA ASN A 18 -11.99 2.91 31.97
C ASN A 18 -13.15 2.34 31.12
N LEU A 19 -13.07 2.51 29.79
CA LEU A 19 -14.11 2.07 28.87
C LEU A 19 -14.07 0.54 28.67
N SER A 20 -15.24 -0.10 28.61
CA SER A 20 -15.37 -1.48 28.17
C SER A 20 -16.13 -1.54 26.85
N ALA A 21 -15.64 -2.31 25.89
CA ALA A 21 -16.20 -2.43 24.55
C ALA A 21 -16.14 -3.88 24.06
N ALA A 22 -17.13 -4.29 23.25
CA ALA A 22 -17.16 -5.62 22.68
C ALA A 22 -17.47 -5.56 21.17
N PHE A 23 -16.69 -6.30 20.38
CA PHE A 23 -16.82 -6.36 18.93
C PHE A 23 -17.20 -7.78 18.48
N PRO A 24 -18.28 -7.97 17.70
CA PRO A 24 -18.64 -9.28 17.18
C PRO A 24 -17.65 -9.73 16.10
N LEU A 25 -17.14 -10.96 16.22
CA LEU A 25 -16.21 -11.55 15.27
C LEU A 25 -16.96 -12.28 14.13
N GLY A 26 -16.39 -12.19 12.93
CA GLY A 26 -16.99 -12.72 11.69
C GLY A 26 -18.13 -11.86 11.13
N CYS A 27 -18.22 -10.60 11.55
CA CYS A 27 -19.21 -9.64 11.12
C CYS A 27 -18.54 -8.35 10.60
N PHE A 28 -19.25 -7.59 9.79
CA PHE A 28 -18.88 -6.20 9.49
C PHE A 28 -19.37 -5.30 10.62
N THR A 29 -18.45 -4.58 11.28
CA THR A 29 -18.76 -3.69 12.41
C THR A 29 -18.35 -2.27 12.07
N ALA A 30 -19.29 -1.33 12.20
CA ALA A 30 -19.02 0.10 12.05
C ALA A 30 -19.02 0.76 13.44
N VAL A 31 -17.98 1.54 13.73
CA VAL A 31 -17.89 2.36 14.95
C VAL A 31 -18.20 3.81 14.58
N THR A 32 -19.31 4.32 15.08
CA THR A 32 -19.84 5.63 14.72
C THR A 32 -19.88 6.58 15.91
N GLY A 33 -19.99 7.88 15.65
CA GLY A 33 -20.04 8.91 16.68
C GLY A 33 -19.44 10.24 16.19
N ILE A 34 -19.72 11.33 16.89
CA ILE A 34 -19.25 12.68 16.53
C ILE A 34 -17.71 12.78 16.53
N SER A 35 -17.16 13.78 15.85
CA SER A 35 -15.72 14.06 15.93
C SER A 35 -15.29 14.32 17.38
N GLY A 36 -14.11 13.83 17.77
CA GLY A 36 -13.61 13.94 19.15
C GLY A 36 -14.22 12.97 20.18
N SER A 37 -15.21 12.14 19.82
CA SER A 37 -15.83 11.16 20.75
C SER A 37 -14.91 10.00 21.20
N GLY A 38 -13.68 9.91 20.68
CA GLY A 38 -12.72 8.87 21.05
C GLY A 38 -12.74 7.62 20.16
N LYS A 39 -13.44 7.63 19.02
CA LYS A 39 -13.49 6.49 18.07
C LYS A 39 -12.10 6.02 17.63
N SER A 40 -11.27 6.93 17.13
CA SER A 40 -9.91 6.61 16.67
C SER A 40 -9.01 6.17 17.84
N SER A 41 -9.25 6.72 19.04
CA SER A 41 -8.54 6.28 20.26
C SER A 41 -8.91 4.84 20.67
N LEU A 42 -10.15 4.42 20.44
CA LEU A 42 -10.59 3.06 20.70
C LEU A 42 -10.12 2.09 19.60
N VAL A 43 -10.40 2.42 18.34
CA VAL A 43 -10.30 1.49 17.20
C VAL A 43 -8.93 1.52 16.53
N SER A 44 -8.43 2.71 16.19
CA SER A 44 -7.18 2.89 15.45
C SER A 44 -5.94 2.93 16.37
N GLN A 45 -6.14 2.88 17.69
CA GLN A 45 -5.07 2.97 18.68
C GLN A 45 -5.16 1.82 19.69
N ALA A 46 -6.06 1.90 20.68
CA ALA A 46 -6.11 0.93 21.77
C ALA A 46 -6.37 -0.52 21.29
N LEU A 47 -7.33 -0.72 20.38
CA LEU A 47 -7.62 -2.04 19.82
C LEU A 47 -6.42 -2.62 19.06
N LEU A 48 -5.74 -1.81 18.24
CA LEU A 48 -4.58 -2.25 17.47
C LEU A 48 -3.41 -2.61 18.36
N GLU A 49 -3.10 -1.77 19.36
CA GLU A 49 -2.02 -2.02 20.31
C GLU A 49 -2.28 -3.29 21.14
N LEU A 50 -3.48 -3.43 21.71
CA LEU A 50 -3.80 -4.55 22.59
C LEU A 50 -3.89 -5.90 21.84
N VAL A 51 -4.48 -5.92 20.65
CA VAL A 51 -4.55 -7.14 19.82
C VAL A 51 -3.17 -7.44 19.22
N GLY A 52 -2.43 -6.42 18.77
CA GLY A 52 -1.09 -6.56 18.23
C GLY A 52 -0.11 -7.15 19.24
N ALA A 53 -0.12 -6.68 20.49
CA ALA A 53 0.70 -7.22 21.57
C ALA A 53 0.44 -8.72 21.80
N HIS A 54 -0.83 -9.15 21.76
CA HIS A 54 -1.18 -10.57 21.91
C HIS A 54 -0.69 -11.46 20.78
N LEU A 55 -0.73 -10.96 19.54
CA LEU A 55 -0.26 -11.69 18.35
C LEU A 55 1.28 -11.76 18.24
N GLY A 56 2.01 -11.25 19.24
CA GLY A 56 3.47 -11.17 19.20
C GLY A 56 3.99 -10.09 18.25
N HIS A 57 3.14 -9.15 17.83
CA HIS A 57 3.53 -7.95 17.10
C HIS A 57 3.95 -6.82 18.05
N ALA A 58 4.38 -7.15 19.27
CA ALA A 58 4.96 -6.20 20.19
C ALA A 58 6.16 -5.54 19.50
N GLU A 59 5.99 -4.27 19.13
CA GLU A 59 7.03 -3.37 18.62
C GLU A 59 7.62 -3.68 17.22
N GLN A 60 6.77 -3.84 16.20
CA GLN A 60 7.15 -3.35 14.87
C GLN A 60 6.69 -1.89 14.71
N ARG A 61 7.24 -0.99 15.55
CA ARG A 61 7.37 0.41 15.13
C ARG A 61 8.27 0.37 13.92
N SER A 62 7.73 0.65 12.74
CA SER A 62 8.53 0.69 11.52
C SER A 62 9.70 1.65 11.75
N GLU A 63 10.93 1.17 11.67
CA GLU A 63 12.17 1.97 11.72
C GLU A 63 12.24 3.07 10.64
N ALA A 64 11.20 3.21 9.81
CA ALA A 64 11.01 4.27 8.83
C ALA A 64 10.24 5.49 9.36
N GLU A 65 9.73 5.45 10.60
CA GLU A 65 9.25 6.65 11.29
C GLU A 65 10.45 7.39 11.88
N GLU A 66 11.24 8.08 11.03
CA GLU A 66 11.97 9.26 11.49
C GLU A 66 10.94 10.16 12.15
N GLN A 67 10.95 10.17 13.48
CA GLN A 67 10.08 10.98 14.31
C GLN A 67 10.35 12.43 13.97
N SER A 68 9.35 13.14 13.44
CA SER A 68 9.34 14.59 13.48
C SER A 68 9.50 15.00 14.94
N LEU A 69 10.38 15.97 15.22
CA LEU A 69 10.60 16.55 16.56
C LEU A 69 9.31 17.19 17.17
N GLU A 70 8.20 17.17 16.44
CA GLU A 70 6.89 17.71 16.80
C GLU A 70 5.90 16.65 17.33
N ASP A 71 6.23 15.36 17.27
CA ASP A 71 5.34 14.31 17.75
C ASP A 71 5.43 14.20 19.29
N ALA A 72 4.38 14.65 19.98
CA ALA A 72 4.23 14.50 21.42
C ALA A 72 4.36 13.02 21.84
N PRO A 73 4.88 12.69 23.04
CA PRO A 73 5.00 11.31 23.49
C PRO A 73 3.64 10.62 23.41
N GLU A 74 3.54 9.60 22.56
CA GLU A 74 2.32 8.81 22.41
C GLU A 74 1.95 8.18 23.74
N LEU A 75 0.83 8.62 24.34
CA LEU A 75 0.25 8.00 25.53
C LEU A 75 -0.08 6.54 25.20
N ALA A 76 0.62 5.61 25.86
CA ALA A 76 0.33 4.17 25.74
C ALA A 76 -1.10 3.88 26.20
N SER A 77 -1.80 3.00 25.49
CA SER A 77 -3.12 2.53 25.93
C SER A 77 -2.98 1.66 27.17
N SER A 78 -3.86 1.84 28.15
CA SER A 78 -4.05 0.86 29.23
C SER A 78 -5.36 0.09 29.06
N GLY A 79 -5.47 -1.02 29.78
CA GLY A 79 -6.57 -1.97 29.67
C GLY A 79 -6.09 -3.33 29.17
N HIS A 80 -7.02 -4.25 28.92
CA HIS A 80 -6.70 -5.58 28.44
C HIS A 80 -7.84 -6.16 27.60
N VAL A 81 -7.53 -7.21 26.84
CA VAL A 81 -8.53 -7.98 26.11
C VAL A 81 -8.96 -9.16 26.96
N SER A 82 -10.22 -9.17 27.40
CA SER A 82 -10.75 -10.18 28.33
C SER A 82 -11.27 -11.44 27.63
N ALA A 83 -11.64 -11.38 26.35
CA ALA A 83 -12.11 -12.52 25.57
C ALA A 83 -11.93 -12.34 24.05
N GLY A 84 -11.97 -13.45 23.31
CA GLY A 84 -12.04 -13.49 21.83
C GLY A 84 -10.71 -13.50 21.07
N LEU A 85 -9.57 -13.36 21.76
CA LEU A 85 -8.25 -13.33 21.11
C LEU A 85 -7.85 -14.64 20.42
N GLY A 86 -8.20 -15.79 21.00
CA GLY A 86 -7.85 -17.10 20.43
C GLY A 86 -8.45 -17.34 19.04
N SER A 87 -9.50 -16.59 18.68
CA SER A 87 -10.16 -16.64 17.38
C SER A 87 -9.47 -15.76 16.33
N ILE A 88 -8.52 -14.90 16.69
CA ILE A 88 -7.83 -13.97 15.78
C ILE A 88 -6.40 -14.48 15.56
N LYS A 89 -6.00 -14.63 14.30
CA LYS A 89 -4.65 -15.09 13.92
C LYS A 89 -3.80 -14.01 13.29
N ARG A 90 -4.44 -12.92 12.83
CA ARG A 90 -3.78 -11.84 12.12
C ARG A 90 -4.54 -10.54 12.34
N LEU A 91 -3.80 -9.45 12.51
CA LEU A 91 -4.31 -8.09 12.56
C LEU A 91 -3.81 -7.33 11.33
N VAL A 92 -4.71 -6.62 10.66
CA VAL A 92 -4.37 -5.79 9.51
C VAL A 92 -5.02 -4.42 9.67
N GLN A 93 -4.19 -3.39 9.79
CA GLN A 93 -4.63 -1.99 9.72
C GLN A 93 -4.57 -1.52 8.27
N VAL A 94 -5.64 -0.89 7.81
CA VAL A 94 -5.76 -0.28 6.49
C VAL A 94 -6.08 1.21 6.69
N ASP A 95 -5.02 2.01 6.77
CA ASP A 95 -5.08 3.47 6.97
C ASP A 95 -4.77 4.23 5.66
N GLN A 96 -4.87 5.56 5.75
CA GLN A 96 -4.55 6.49 4.65
C GLN A 96 -3.08 6.93 4.62
N LYS A 97 -2.18 6.35 5.44
CA LYS A 97 -0.76 6.67 5.37
C LYS A 97 -0.23 6.34 3.96
N PRO A 98 0.70 7.12 3.39
CA PRO A 98 1.26 6.84 2.05
C PRO A 98 1.80 5.41 1.94
N ILE A 99 1.64 4.78 0.76
CA ILE A 99 2.21 3.45 0.49
C ILE A 99 3.74 3.46 0.31
N GLY A 100 4.32 4.65 0.17
CA GLY A 100 5.75 4.90 0.12
C GLY A 100 6.04 6.39 0.21
N ARG A 101 7.18 6.76 0.78
CA ARG A 101 7.59 8.17 0.98
C ARG A 101 8.44 8.74 -0.16
N THR A 102 8.83 7.90 -1.13
CA THR A 102 9.68 8.29 -2.25
C THR A 102 9.02 7.97 -3.60
N PRO A 103 9.39 8.68 -4.69
CA PRO A 103 8.87 8.40 -6.03
C PRO A 103 9.21 7.01 -6.58
N ARG A 104 10.14 6.30 -5.92
CA ARG A 104 10.52 4.93 -6.27
C ARG A 104 9.35 3.95 -6.08
N SER A 105 8.54 4.14 -5.05
CA SER A 105 7.35 3.32 -4.81
C SER A 105 6.21 3.72 -5.75
N ASN A 106 5.49 2.73 -6.26
CA ASN A 106 4.29 2.93 -7.08
C ASN A 106 3.31 1.76 -6.94
N LEU A 107 2.13 1.92 -7.54
CA LEU A 107 1.05 0.93 -7.54
C LEU A 107 1.51 -0.46 -8.01
N ALA A 108 2.29 -0.54 -9.10
CA ALA A 108 2.77 -1.83 -9.63
C ALA A 108 3.73 -2.54 -8.67
N THR A 109 4.63 -1.80 -8.02
CA THR A 109 5.57 -2.39 -7.04
C THR A 109 4.87 -2.80 -5.75
N TYR A 110 3.92 -2.00 -5.25
CA TYR A 110 3.26 -2.25 -3.97
C TYR A 110 2.36 -3.48 -4.03
N THR A 111 1.65 -3.66 -5.14
CA THR A 111 0.73 -4.80 -5.36
C THR A 111 1.45 -6.09 -5.77
N GLY A 112 2.75 -6.04 -6.06
CA GLY A 112 3.51 -7.17 -6.60
C GLY A 112 3.22 -7.48 -8.07
N LEU A 113 2.38 -6.69 -8.75
CA LEU A 113 2.14 -6.78 -10.19
C LEU A 113 3.44 -6.68 -10.98
N PHE A 114 4.35 -5.79 -10.55
CA PHE A 114 5.56 -5.49 -11.30
C PHE A 114 6.49 -6.70 -11.45
N ASP A 115 6.47 -7.64 -10.52
CA ASP A 115 7.25 -8.89 -10.62
C ASP A 115 6.81 -9.76 -11.79
N HIS A 116 5.50 -9.78 -12.08
CA HIS A 116 4.95 -10.49 -13.23
C HIS A 116 5.35 -9.80 -14.53
N VAL A 117 5.25 -8.46 -14.57
CA VAL A 117 5.68 -7.65 -15.73
C VAL A 117 7.15 -7.92 -16.05
N ARG A 118 8.04 -7.87 -15.05
CA ARG A 118 9.49 -8.12 -15.25
C ARG A 118 9.78 -9.51 -15.81
N LYS A 119 9.05 -10.54 -15.35
CA LYS A 119 9.18 -11.90 -15.86
C LYS A 119 8.74 -12.01 -17.33
N LEU A 120 7.67 -11.31 -17.71
CA LEU A 120 7.20 -11.29 -19.11
C LEU A 120 8.24 -10.66 -20.04
N PHE A 121 8.84 -9.53 -19.64
CA PHE A 121 9.91 -8.89 -20.42
C PHE A 121 11.16 -9.77 -20.55
N ALA A 122 11.59 -10.42 -19.46
CA ALA A 122 12.72 -11.35 -19.48
C ALA A 122 12.48 -12.60 -20.35
N ALA A 123 11.21 -12.99 -20.56
CA ALA A 123 10.86 -14.13 -21.38
C ALA A 123 10.89 -13.85 -22.90
N THR A 124 10.98 -12.58 -23.31
CA THR A 124 11.04 -12.18 -24.73
C THR A 124 12.32 -12.67 -25.41
N ASP A 125 12.25 -12.93 -26.72
CA ASP A 125 13.42 -13.38 -27.48
C ASP A 125 14.52 -12.30 -27.55
N GLN A 126 14.12 -11.02 -27.57
CA GLN A 126 15.04 -9.89 -27.51
C GLN A 126 15.82 -9.85 -26.18
N ALA A 127 15.14 -10.11 -25.05
CA ALA A 127 15.80 -10.19 -23.75
C ALA A 127 16.73 -11.41 -23.66
N LYS A 128 16.25 -12.58 -24.07
CA LYS A 128 17.03 -13.84 -24.09
C LYS A 128 18.28 -13.72 -24.94
N GLY A 129 18.17 -13.15 -26.14
CA GLY A 129 19.32 -12.94 -27.04
C GLY A 129 20.40 -12.02 -26.47
N LYS A 130 20.05 -11.14 -25.51
CA LYS A 130 20.98 -10.26 -24.79
C LYS A 130 21.38 -10.79 -23.40
N GLY A 131 20.90 -11.96 -23.00
CA GLY A 131 21.14 -12.51 -21.66
C GLY A 131 20.47 -11.71 -20.52
N PHE A 132 19.38 -11.00 -20.80
CA PHE A 132 18.69 -10.18 -19.80
C PHE A 132 17.74 -11.03 -18.95
N ASP A 133 17.93 -10.97 -17.62
CA ASP A 133 17.04 -11.57 -16.64
C ASP A 133 15.94 -10.60 -16.17
N ALA A 134 15.01 -11.08 -15.33
CA ALA A 134 13.98 -10.22 -14.74
C ALA A 134 14.54 -9.10 -13.84
N GLY A 135 15.79 -9.22 -13.39
CA GLY A 135 16.49 -8.18 -12.65
C GLY A 135 16.87 -7.00 -13.53
N ARG A 136 17.19 -7.23 -14.82
CA ARG A 136 17.44 -6.14 -15.79
C ARG A 136 16.27 -5.17 -15.87
N PHE A 137 15.04 -5.70 -15.77
CA PHE A 137 13.79 -4.96 -15.85
C PHE A 137 13.32 -4.38 -14.51
N SER A 138 14.16 -4.40 -13.48
CA SER A 138 13.87 -3.75 -12.19
C SER A 138 14.58 -2.41 -12.12
N PHE A 139 13.83 -1.33 -11.92
CA PHE A 139 14.42 -0.01 -11.64
C PHE A 139 15.05 0.07 -10.23
N ASN A 140 14.84 -0.93 -9.37
CA ASN A 140 15.40 -0.98 -8.01
C ASN A 140 16.81 -1.59 -7.92
N VAL A 141 17.36 -2.11 -9.02
CA VAL A 141 18.69 -2.76 -9.03
C VAL A 141 19.60 -2.14 -10.08
N VAL A 142 20.91 -2.16 -9.84
CA VAL A 142 21.95 -1.52 -10.67
C VAL A 142 22.25 -2.30 -11.97
N LYS A 143 21.22 -2.88 -12.62
CA LYS A 143 21.35 -3.61 -13.89
C LYS A 143 20.86 -2.76 -15.07
N GLY A 144 19.54 -2.59 -15.19
CA GLY A 144 18.93 -1.84 -16.29
C GLY A 144 18.43 -0.45 -15.91
N ARG A 145 18.49 -0.08 -14.62
CA ARG A 145 18.02 1.24 -14.15
C ARG A 145 18.88 2.37 -14.71
N CYS A 146 18.28 3.55 -14.85
CA CYS A 146 19.00 4.78 -15.17
C CYS A 146 19.99 5.10 -14.03
N ALA A 147 21.26 5.33 -14.37
CA ALA A 147 22.30 5.65 -13.40
C ALA A 147 22.13 7.04 -12.77
N ASN A 148 21.59 8.01 -13.52
CA ASN A 148 21.47 9.40 -13.07
C ASN A 148 20.43 9.59 -11.96
N CYS A 149 19.25 8.97 -12.09
CA CYS A 149 18.18 9.04 -11.09
C CYS A 149 18.05 7.77 -10.26
N GLU A 150 19.00 6.84 -10.39
CA GLU A 150 18.99 5.55 -9.70
C GLU A 150 17.65 4.78 -9.80
N GLY A 151 16.99 4.90 -10.95
CA GLY A 151 15.69 4.26 -11.21
C GLY A 151 14.47 4.95 -10.60
N GLU A 152 14.60 6.08 -9.92
CA GLU A 152 13.46 6.85 -9.42
C GLU A 152 12.66 7.50 -10.55
N GLY A 153 13.34 7.89 -11.64
CA GLY A 153 12.75 8.63 -12.76
C GLY A 153 12.66 10.14 -12.50
N PHE A 154 12.89 10.56 -11.27
CA PHE A 154 12.91 11.96 -10.84
C PHE A 154 14.24 12.29 -10.17
N VAL A 155 14.53 13.58 -10.06
CA VAL A 155 15.63 14.10 -9.26
C VAL A 155 15.07 15.15 -8.30
N SER A 156 15.53 15.15 -7.06
CA SER A 156 15.20 16.19 -6.09
C SER A 156 15.96 17.46 -6.45
N VAL A 157 15.25 18.58 -6.52
CA VAL A 157 15.83 19.91 -6.69
C VAL A 157 15.64 20.65 -5.37
N GLU A 158 16.74 20.87 -4.67
CA GLU A 158 16.76 21.71 -3.48
C GLU A 158 16.59 23.17 -3.88
N LEU A 159 15.61 23.83 -3.26
CA LEU A 159 15.32 25.24 -3.45
C LEU A 159 15.57 25.96 -2.12
N LEU A 160 16.28 27.08 -2.16
CA LEU A 160 16.56 27.86 -0.96
C LEU A 160 15.24 28.34 -0.34
N PHE A 161 14.99 27.99 0.93
CA PHE A 161 13.79 28.36 1.70
C PHE A 161 12.44 27.78 1.21
N MET A 162 12.45 26.78 0.32
CA MET A 162 11.23 26.08 -0.11
C MET A 162 11.37 24.57 0.05
N PRO A 163 10.25 23.83 0.20
CA PRO A 163 10.27 22.38 0.13
C PRO A 163 10.92 21.94 -1.19
N SER A 164 11.74 20.88 -1.12
CA SER A 164 12.34 20.29 -2.31
C SER A 164 11.25 19.84 -3.28
N VAL A 165 11.47 20.08 -4.57
CA VAL A 165 10.56 19.66 -5.63
C VAL A 165 11.20 18.55 -6.45
N TYR A 166 10.38 17.63 -6.93
CA TYR A 166 10.84 16.57 -7.83
C TYR A 166 10.64 16.99 -9.28
N ALA A 167 11.72 16.93 -10.07
CA ALA A 167 11.67 17.15 -11.51
C ALA A 167 11.96 15.83 -12.25
N PRO A 168 11.37 15.60 -13.44
CA PRO A 168 11.72 14.45 -14.26
C PRO A 168 13.22 14.40 -14.52
N CYS A 169 13.82 13.21 -14.43
CA CYS A 169 15.25 13.02 -14.65
C CYS A 169 15.67 13.53 -16.04
N PRO A 170 16.72 14.35 -16.17
CA PRO A 170 17.13 14.91 -17.46
C PRO A 170 17.71 13.86 -18.42
N THR A 171 18.13 12.70 -17.92
CA THR A 171 18.73 11.63 -18.73
C THR A 171 17.70 10.65 -19.28
N CYS A 172 16.76 10.20 -18.45
CA CYS A 172 15.77 9.20 -18.86
C CYS A 172 14.35 9.77 -19.02
N HIS A 173 14.14 11.06 -18.74
CA HIS A 173 12.86 11.76 -18.85
C HIS A 173 11.70 11.01 -18.16
N GLY A 174 11.96 10.47 -16.96
CA GLY A 174 10.98 9.70 -16.21
C GLY A 174 10.88 8.22 -16.57
N ALA A 175 11.60 7.74 -17.59
CA ALA A 175 11.54 6.34 -18.02
C ALA A 175 12.16 5.34 -17.04
N ARG A 176 12.97 5.79 -16.07
CA ARG A 176 13.63 4.96 -15.02
C ARG A 176 14.70 3.96 -15.51
N TYR A 177 14.84 3.74 -16.81
CA TYR A 177 15.75 2.74 -17.39
C TYR A 177 16.80 3.35 -18.31
N ASN A 178 17.87 2.58 -18.55
CA ASN A 178 18.84 2.88 -19.59
C ASN A 178 18.32 2.51 -21.00
N PRO A 179 18.88 3.09 -22.08
CA PRO A 179 18.42 2.87 -23.45
C PRO A 179 18.42 1.38 -23.88
N GLU A 180 19.42 0.62 -23.44
CA GLU A 180 19.54 -0.80 -23.77
C GLU A 180 18.37 -1.64 -23.25
N THR A 181 17.86 -1.31 -22.06
CA THR A 181 16.70 -1.98 -21.45
C THR A 181 15.41 -1.54 -22.13
N LEU A 182 15.31 -0.25 -22.50
CA LEU A 182 14.15 0.30 -23.23
C LEU A 182 14.04 -0.23 -24.67
N ALA A 183 15.11 -0.77 -25.24
CA ALA A 183 15.09 -1.39 -26.56
C ALA A 183 14.35 -2.74 -26.58
N VAL A 184 14.05 -3.35 -25.42
CA VAL A 184 13.28 -4.60 -25.36
C VAL A 184 11.79 -4.28 -25.34
N SER A 185 11.03 -4.88 -26.24
CA SER A 185 9.58 -4.75 -26.30
C SER A 185 8.83 -6.06 -25.99
N TRP A 186 7.70 -5.91 -25.32
CA TRP A 186 6.69 -6.95 -25.11
C TRP A 186 5.35 -6.41 -25.60
N GLN A 187 4.67 -7.14 -26.50
CA GLN A 187 3.47 -6.67 -27.20
C GLN A 187 3.62 -5.27 -27.84
N GLY A 188 4.79 -4.98 -28.40
CA GLY A 188 5.08 -3.69 -29.05
C GLY A 188 5.38 -2.53 -28.09
N MET A 189 5.38 -2.77 -26.77
CA MET A 189 5.66 -1.75 -25.75
C MET A 189 6.94 -2.06 -24.99
N ASN A 190 7.74 -1.05 -24.68
CA ASN A 190 8.83 -1.20 -23.72
C ASN A 190 8.31 -1.11 -22.27
N ILE A 191 9.16 -1.48 -21.32
CA ILE A 191 8.74 -1.55 -19.90
C ILE A 191 8.34 -0.21 -19.30
N ALA A 192 8.93 0.90 -19.76
CA ALA A 192 8.55 2.24 -19.30
C ALA A 192 7.16 2.62 -19.82
N GLN A 193 6.82 2.27 -21.06
CA GLN A 193 5.48 2.47 -21.62
C GLN A 193 4.43 1.66 -20.86
N VAL A 194 4.73 0.42 -20.50
CA VAL A 194 3.85 -0.40 -19.66
C VAL A 194 3.57 0.27 -18.31
N LEU A 195 4.58 0.89 -17.69
CA LEU A 195 4.40 1.64 -16.45
C LEU A 195 3.56 2.92 -16.61
N GLN A 196 3.36 3.42 -17.83
CA GLN A 196 2.52 4.60 -18.10
C GLN A 196 1.05 4.24 -18.33
N LEU A 197 0.71 2.97 -18.50
CA LEU A 197 -0.68 2.52 -18.67
C LEU A 197 -1.48 2.79 -17.41
N THR A 198 -2.74 3.19 -17.59
CA THR A 198 -3.72 3.15 -16.50
C THR A 198 -4.09 1.71 -16.16
N VAL A 199 -4.69 1.47 -14.99
CA VAL A 199 -5.20 0.14 -14.62
C VAL A 199 -6.18 -0.39 -15.68
N ASP A 200 -7.08 0.46 -16.19
CA ASP A 200 -8.04 0.07 -17.24
C ASP A 200 -7.36 -0.32 -18.56
N GLN A 201 -6.34 0.43 -18.98
CA GLN A 201 -5.57 0.10 -20.18
C GLN A 201 -4.75 -1.18 -19.98
N ALA A 202 -4.13 -1.33 -18.81
CA ALA A 202 -3.37 -2.50 -18.45
C ALA A 202 -4.25 -3.77 -18.44
N LEU A 203 -5.50 -3.68 -17.99
CA LEU A 203 -6.43 -4.83 -18.04
C LEU A 203 -6.60 -5.40 -19.44
N GLN A 204 -6.65 -4.53 -20.46
CA GLN A 204 -6.76 -4.94 -21.86
C GLN A 204 -5.45 -5.58 -22.35
N VAL A 205 -4.31 -4.96 -22.05
CA VAL A 205 -2.98 -5.44 -22.46
C VAL A 205 -2.62 -6.77 -21.80
N PHE A 206 -2.97 -6.96 -20.53
CA PHE A 206 -2.69 -8.16 -19.75
C PHE A 206 -3.84 -9.18 -19.74
N ALA A 207 -4.79 -9.08 -20.69
CA ALA A 207 -5.99 -9.94 -20.73
C ALA A 207 -5.67 -11.45 -20.71
N GLU A 208 -4.59 -11.84 -21.41
CA GLU A 208 -4.08 -13.21 -21.53
C GLU A 208 -3.06 -13.60 -20.43
N GLN A 209 -2.92 -12.77 -19.38
CA GLN A 209 -1.97 -12.98 -18.29
C GLN A 209 -2.72 -13.10 -16.96
N PRO A 210 -3.21 -14.30 -16.58
CA PRO A 210 -4.13 -14.48 -15.46
C PRO A 210 -3.65 -13.87 -14.12
N PRO A 211 -2.37 -14.02 -13.72
CA PRO A 211 -1.89 -13.43 -12.46
C PRO A 211 -1.95 -11.89 -12.46
N ALA A 212 -1.55 -11.27 -13.57
CA ALA A 212 -1.58 -9.81 -13.71
C ALA A 212 -3.02 -9.29 -13.80
N ARG A 213 -3.85 -9.95 -14.62
CA ARG A 213 -5.27 -9.61 -14.78
C ARG A 213 -6.04 -9.65 -13.46
N ARG A 214 -5.83 -10.67 -12.63
CA ARG A 214 -6.49 -10.76 -11.31
C ARG A 214 -6.14 -9.57 -10.42
N CYS A 215 -4.86 -9.18 -10.40
CA CYS A 215 -4.42 -8.03 -9.60
C CYS A 215 -5.07 -6.73 -10.11
N LEU A 216 -5.07 -6.53 -11.42
CA LEU A 216 -5.62 -5.34 -12.06
C LEU A 216 -7.15 -5.26 -11.90
N GLN A 217 -7.86 -6.39 -11.95
CA GLN A 217 -9.32 -6.42 -11.79
C GLN A 217 -9.72 -5.92 -10.40
N VAL A 218 -9.03 -6.40 -9.35
CA VAL A 218 -9.30 -5.94 -7.98
C VAL A 218 -9.09 -4.44 -7.83
N LEU A 219 -8.07 -3.87 -8.49
CA LEU A 219 -7.83 -2.41 -8.48
C LEU A 219 -8.94 -1.64 -9.22
N GLN A 220 -9.42 -2.16 -10.35
CA GLN A 220 -10.55 -1.58 -11.07
C GLN A 220 -11.83 -1.64 -10.24
N ASP A 221 -12.12 -2.78 -9.61
CA ASP A 221 -13.35 -3.02 -8.83
C ASP A 221 -13.48 -2.07 -7.63
N ILE A 222 -12.36 -1.55 -7.11
CA ILE A 222 -12.34 -0.55 -6.02
C ILE A 222 -12.17 0.90 -6.52
N GLY A 223 -12.38 1.12 -7.82
CA GLY A 223 -12.42 2.46 -8.40
C GLY A 223 -11.04 3.09 -8.63
N LEU A 224 -9.98 2.30 -8.87
CA LEU A 224 -8.63 2.79 -9.20
C LEU A 224 -8.26 2.62 -10.68
N GLY A 225 -9.25 2.45 -11.57
CA GLY A 225 -9.07 2.24 -13.01
C GLY A 225 -8.22 3.32 -13.71
N TYR A 226 -8.30 4.57 -13.21
CA TYR A 226 -7.62 5.73 -13.77
C TYR A 226 -6.15 5.87 -13.37
N LEU A 227 -5.69 5.19 -12.31
CA LEU A 227 -4.31 5.31 -11.83
C LEU A 227 -3.32 4.65 -12.80
N ARG A 228 -2.16 5.29 -12.99
CA ARG A 228 -1.07 4.69 -13.78
C ARG A 228 -0.28 3.68 -12.96
N LEU A 229 0.13 2.58 -13.59
CA LEU A 229 0.88 1.50 -12.93
C LEU A 229 2.17 2.00 -12.24
N GLY A 230 2.87 2.92 -12.90
CA GLY A 230 4.12 3.53 -12.44
C GLY A 230 3.94 4.88 -11.73
N GLN A 231 2.71 5.31 -11.42
CA GLN A 231 2.46 6.58 -10.74
C GLN A 231 3.21 6.61 -9.39
N PRO A 232 4.05 7.62 -9.15
CA PRO A 232 4.76 7.77 -7.88
C PRO A 232 3.82 7.73 -6.68
N ALA A 233 4.19 7.01 -5.63
CA ALA A 233 3.41 6.91 -4.39
C ALA A 233 3.20 8.27 -3.72
N THR A 234 4.12 9.21 -3.93
CA THR A 234 4.05 10.59 -3.44
C THR A 234 2.98 11.44 -4.14
N GLU A 235 2.47 11.00 -5.28
CA GLU A 235 1.38 11.66 -6.02
C GLU A 235 0.00 11.08 -5.70
N LEU A 236 -0.08 10.07 -4.81
CA LEU A 236 -1.33 9.43 -4.43
C LEU A 236 -1.98 10.15 -3.26
N SER A 237 -3.29 10.34 -3.33
CA SER A 237 -4.12 10.74 -2.21
C SER A 237 -4.15 9.66 -1.12
N GLY A 238 -4.51 10.06 0.11
CA GLY A 238 -4.68 9.13 1.23
C GLY A 238 -5.70 8.03 0.95
N GLY A 239 -6.84 8.37 0.33
CA GLY A 239 -7.88 7.40 -0.06
C GLY A 239 -7.45 6.44 -1.16
N GLU A 240 -6.62 6.87 -2.13
CA GLU A 240 -6.01 5.97 -3.11
C GLU A 240 -5.01 5.01 -2.45
N ALA A 241 -4.12 5.53 -1.60
CA ALA A 241 -3.16 4.72 -0.86
C ALA A 241 -3.87 3.65 -0.02
N GLN A 242 -4.93 4.03 0.68
CA GLN A 242 -5.74 3.11 1.48
C GLN A 242 -6.39 2.01 0.64
N ARG A 243 -7.01 2.38 -0.49
CA ARG A 243 -7.62 1.41 -1.41
C ARG A 243 -6.59 0.44 -2.00
N ILE A 244 -5.38 0.91 -2.32
CA ILE A 244 -4.28 0.05 -2.78
C ILE A 244 -3.84 -0.95 -1.69
N LYS A 245 -3.77 -0.52 -0.42
CA LYS A 245 -3.50 -1.41 0.72
C LYS A 245 -4.58 -2.48 0.84
N LEU A 246 -5.84 -2.08 0.74
CA LEU A 246 -6.98 -2.99 0.78
C LEU A 246 -6.92 -4.01 -0.37
N ALA A 247 -6.68 -3.57 -1.61
CA ALA A 247 -6.54 -4.45 -2.77
C ALA A 247 -5.48 -5.53 -2.56
N THR A 248 -4.32 -5.11 -2.06
CA THR A 248 -3.18 -6.01 -1.79
C THR A 248 -3.55 -7.07 -0.76
N GLU A 249 -4.33 -6.71 0.25
CA GLU A 249 -4.79 -7.65 1.28
C GLU A 249 -5.91 -8.58 0.79
N LEU A 250 -6.83 -8.09 -0.04
CA LEU A 250 -7.89 -8.91 -0.67
C LEU A 250 -7.34 -9.97 -1.63
N GLN A 251 -6.17 -9.72 -2.23
CA GLN A 251 -5.52 -10.68 -3.12
C GLN A 251 -4.83 -11.83 -2.38
N ARG A 252 -4.51 -11.66 -1.10
CA ARG A 252 -3.85 -12.71 -0.31
C ARG A 252 -4.84 -13.83 -0.03
N THR A 253 -4.39 -15.08 -0.17
CA THR A 253 -5.19 -16.24 0.27
C THR A 253 -5.50 -16.07 1.75
N ALA A 254 -6.78 -16.13 2.12
CA ALA A 254 -7.23 -15.99 3.51
C ALA A 254 -6.61 -17.10 4.38
N ARG A 255 -5.50 -16.79 5.05
CA ARG A 255 -4.84 -17.70 5.99
C ARG A 255 -5.40 -17.45 7.38
N GLY A 256 -6.56 -18.06 7.64
CA GLY A 256 -7.20 -18.02 8.95
C GLY A 256 -8.03 -16.76 9.20
N ALA A 257 -8.34 -16.52 10.47
CA ALA A 257 -9.22 -15.44 10.91
C ALA A 257 -8.43 -14.14 11.09
N THR A 258 -8.60 -13.22 10.15
CA THR A 258 -7.98 -11.88 10.14
C THR A 258 -8.94 -10.84 10.68
N LEU A 259 -8.48 -9.99 11.59
CA LEU A 259 -9.16 -8.76 11.99
C LEU A 259 -8.66 -7.61 11.10
N TYR A 260 -9.54 -7.11 10.24
CA TYR A 260 -9.28 -5.90 9.44
C TYR A 260 -9.82 -4.68 10.17
N VAL A 261 -8.97 -3.66 10.32
CA VAL A 261 -9.34 -2.36 10.91
C VAL A 261 -9.11 -1.30 9.85
N LEU A 262 -10.19 -0.66 9.41
CA LEU A 262 -10.17 0.40 8.39
C LEU A 262 -10.50 1.73 9.06
N ASP A 263 -9.66 2.74 8.86
CA ASP A 263 -9.89 4.09 9.38
C ASP A 263 -10.44 5.00 8.28
N GLU A 264 -11.66 5.50 8.48
CA GLU A 264 -12.39 6.37 7.52
C GLU A 264 -12.28 5.94 6.04
N PRO A 265 -12.68 4.71 5.66
CA PRO A 265 -12.45 4.17 4.32
C PRO A 265 -13.22 4.87 3.19
N THR A 266 -14.19 5.71 3.54
CA THR A 266 -15.02 6.47 2.58
C THR A 266 -14.50 7.89 2.33
N ASN A 267 -13.44 8.32 3.02
CA ASN A 267 -12.94 9.69 2.86
C ASN A 267 -12.32 9.88 1.47
N GLY A 268 -12.72 10.94 0.78
CA GLY A 268 -12.29 11.22 -0.60
C GLY A 268 -12.92 10.34 -1.69
N LEU A 269 -13.93 9.52 -1.36
CA LEU A 269 -14.72 8.79 -2.35
C LEU A 269 -15.94 9.58 -2.80
N HIS A 270 -16.24 9.54 -4.10
CA HIS A 270 -17.49 10.06 -4.62
C HIS A 270 -18.64 9.14 -4.15
N PRO A 271 -19.88 9.62 -3.94
CA PRO A 271 -21.00 8.76 -3.52
C PRO A 271 -21.33 7.60 -4.47
N GLN A 272 -20.87 7.64 -5.72
CA GLN A 272 -21.01 6.52 -6.67
C GLN A 272 -19.97 5.42 -6.47
N ASP A 273 -18.90 5.71 -5.72
CA ASP A 273 -17.84 4.77 -5.34
C ASP A 273 -18.10 4.14 -3.94
N ILE A 274 -19.26 4.43 -3.31
CA ILE A 274 -19.70 3.92 -1.99
C ILE A 274 -20.81 2.88 -2.16
#